data_AF-A0AAD4CZ40-F1
#
_entry.id   AF-A0AAD4CZ40-F1
#
_cell.length_a   1.000
_cell.length_b   1.000
_cell.length_c   1.000
_cell.angle_alpha   90.00
_cell.angle_beta   90.00
_cell.angle_gamma   90.00
#
_symmetry.space_group_name_H-M   'P 1'
#
loop_
_entity.id
_entity.type
_entity.pdbx_description
1 polymer ?
#
loop_
_entity_poly.entity_id
_entity_poly.type
_entity_poly.pdbx_seq_one_letter_code
_entity_poly.pdbx_strand_id
1 'polypeptide(L)'
;MRGHRATTRRSPGTTEAWILGSGTAALASALYLIHDAQVPASKVHILDSNKSLGQAIHNKGDAINGYDQFAGCLPVPVGTLVRDILTSIPSAESHGQSVFDEIKSVQDGGLADEDTQHPCFLIQRDHVLKETPTKSLNLSLKHRLAIFRLILMPEKQLRRNQISDYLPETFFRSSFWAIWSAQFAFQPWHSAIEFRRALRQYLREFRTLSLLSCLDITGYYQHESIFLPTYLFLRSLGVDFQFDTRVDAITTSVINNQLTVDRIQLIQGGLGVQRYIGPNNIVIANLGSTVSGSNIGHDDQLPFRRSIEPTRDLDENWSLWLELGTKYTQFGDPYTFCTRQSESMLESFTATATNSPLFDRLCSVSHCSSRAGAFIALQESRWKLNICLPVQPVFSDQPHDVKVFWGFATRPECEGDFVDKPMVRCSGTEIMTEILKQVDLDPAVYLRNVITIPRFMPRMSSSLLSRAFNDRPEVTPRNTSNIAVIGHFVEIPNYTSVDLNYGVRTAKKAVSDLMGLKPQETVGCDLPFSFYLRMLFWK
;
A
#
# COMPACT_ATOMS: atom_id res chain seq x y z
N MET A 1 18.80 -15.57 24.58
CA MET A 1 19.35 -16.69 23.79
C MET A 1 18.59 -16.79 22.49
N ARG A 2 19.18 -16.39 21.36
CA ARG A 2 18.60 -16.62 20.03
C ARG A 2 19.02 -18.03 19.59
N GLY A 3 18.16 -19.01 19.79
CA GLY A 3 18.38 -20.35 19.24
C GLY A 3 18.45 -20.23 17.72
N HIS A 4 19.60 -20.54 17.14
CA HIS A 4 19.71 -20.71 15.69
C HIS A 4 18.84 -21.93 15.33
N ARG A 5 17.72 -21.67 14.67
CA ARG A 5 16.85 -22.70 14.10
C ARG A 5 17.68 -23.36 12.99
N ALA A 6 18.10 -24.60 13.18
CA ALA A 6 18.69 -25.39 12.09
C ALA A 6 17.57 -25.64 11.07
N THR A 7 17.44 -24.76 10.08
CA THR A 7 16.48 -24.94 8.99
C THR A 7 17.03 -26.01 8.07
N THR A 8 16.51 -27.23 8.18
CA THR A 8 16.75 -28.28 7.19
C THR A 8 16.28 -27.76 5.84
N ARG A 9 17.21 -27.68 4.87
CA ARG A 9 16.91 -27.23 3.51
C ARG A 9 15.89 -28.18 2.89
N ARG A 10 14.73 -27.66 2.48
CA ARG A 10 13.71 -28.46 1.79
C ARG A 10 14.17 -28.78 0.37
N SER A 11 13.80 -29.96 -0.14
CA SER A 11 14.07 -30.33 -1.53
C SER A 11 13.06 -29.64 -2.45
N PRO A 12 13.51 -28.76 -3.38
CA PRO A 12 12.59 -28.00 -4.23
C PRO A 12 11.74 -28.89 -5.14
N GLY A 13 12.32 -29.98 -5.69
CA GLY A 13 11.63 -30.88 -6.61
C GLY A 13 10.49 -31.68 -5.97
N THR A 14 10.43 -31.79 -4.65
CA THR A 14 9.38 -32.55 -3.93
C THR A 14 8.44 -31.67 -3.12
N THR A 15 8.65 -30.35 -3.11
CA THR A 15 7.85 -29.42 -2.30
C THR A 15 6.72 -28.85 -3.15
N GLU A 16 5.47 -29.04 -2.73
CA GLU A 16 4.34 -28.25 -3.22
C GLU A 16 4.16 -27.01 -2.33
N ALA A 17 3.94 -25.84 -2.93
CA ALA A 17 3.71 -24.59 -2.23
C ALA A 17 2.28 -24.08 -2.47
N TRP A 18 1.54 -23.87 -1.38
CA TRP A 18 0.15 -23.38 -1.39
C TRP A 18 0.11 -21.96 -0.88
N ILE A 19 -0.17 -21.01 -1.75
CA ILE A 19 -0.22 -19.58 -1.44
C ILE A 19 -1.68 -19.14 -1.40
N LEU A 20 -2.10 -18.54 -0.28
CA LEU A 20 -3.48 -18.16 -0.02
C LEU A 20 -3.63 -16.65 -0.24
N GLY A 21 -4.39 -16.29 -1.29
CA GLY A 21 -4.56 -14.93 -1.82
C GLY A 21 -3.66 -14.66 -3.02
N SER A 22 -4.05 -13.72 -3.90
CA SER A 22 -3.30 -13.35 -5.11
C SER A 22 -2.62 -11.97 -5.07
N GLY A 23 -2.62 -11.26 -3.94
CA GLY A 23 -2.01 -9.91 -3.84
C GLY A 23 -0.49 -9.87 -4.11
N THR A 24 0.10 -8.68 -4.19
CA THR A 24 1.53 -8.50 -4.54
C THR A 24 2.49 -9.34 -3.69
N ALA A 25 2.22 -9.50 -2.38
CA ALA A 25 3.03 -10.34 -1.52
C ALA A 25 2.96 -11.83 -1.93
N ALA A 26 1.78 -12.33 -2.33
CA ALA A 26 1.60 -13.69 -2.79
C ALA A 26 2.30 -13.95 -4.13
N LEU A 27 2.17 -13.03 -5.10
CA LEU A 27 2.89 -13.13 -6.37
C LEU A 27 4.41 -13.08 -6.16
N ALA A 28 4.89 -12.20 -5.27
CA ALA A 28 6.30 -12.15 -4.90
C ALA A 28 6.77 -13.47 -4.25
N SER A 29 5.94 -14.11 -3.42
CA SER A 29 6.26 -15.43 -2.85
C SER A 29 6.44 -16.49 -3.92
N ALA A 30 5.55 -16.54 -4.92
CA ALA A 30 5.68 -17.46 -6.04
C ALA A 30 6.96 -17.22 -6.84
N LEU A 31 7.29 -15.95 -7.12
CA LEU A 31 8.51 -15.59 -7.82
C LEU A 31 9.77 -16.03 -7.06
N TYR A 32 9.86 -15.75 -5.75
CA TYR A 32 11.00 -16.18 -4.94
C TYR A 32 11.06 -17.71 -4.79
N LEU A 33 9.92 -18.42 -4.76
CA LEU A 33 9.91 -19.88 -4.75
C LEU A 33 10.55 -20.45 -6.03
N ILE A 34 10.22 -19.89 -7.19
CA ILE A 34 10.74 -20.35 -8.47
C ILE A 34 12.20 -19.93 -8.64
N HIS A 35 12.50 -18.64 -8.43
CA HIS A 35 13.80 -18.07 -8.73
C HIS A 35 14.85 -18.37 -7.64
N ASP A 36 14.53 -18.14 -6.36
CA ASP A 36 15.52 -18.26 -5.28
C ASP A 36 15.53 -19.68 -4.69
N ALA A 37 14.37 -20.30 -4.51
CA ALA A 37 14.25 -21.64 -3.95
C ALA A 37 14.27 -22.76 -5.00
N GLN A 38 14.17 -22.43 -6.29
CA GLN A 38 14.21 -23.39 -7.41
C GLN A 38 13.08 -24.44 -7.35
N VAL A 39 11.92 -24.07 -6.78
CA VAL A 39 10.71 -24.89 -6.80
C VAL A 39 10.15 -24.87 -8.22
N PRO A 40 9.87 -26.02 -8.86
CA PRO A 40 9.24 -26.04 -10.17
C PRO A 40 7.91 -25.26 -10.16
N ALA A 41 7.70 -24.38 -11.15
CA ALA A 41 6.53 -23.52 -11.20
C ALA A 41 5.20 -24.30 -11.15
N SER A 42 5.15 -25.49 -11.75
CA SER A 42 3.99 -26.39 -11.71
C SER A 42 3.63 -26.93 -10.32
N LYS A 43 4.46 -26.69 -9.31
CA LYS A 43 4.26 -27.07 -7.89
C LYS A 43 3.95 -25.86 -7.01
N VAL A 44 3.76 -24.70 -7.61
CA VAL A 44 3.35 -23.47 -6.92
C VAL A 44 1.88 -23.23 -7.26
N HIS A 45 1.03 -23.23 -6.24
CA HIS A 45 -0.41 -23.06 -6.35
C HIS A 45 -0.82 -21.76 -5.65
N ILE A 46 -1.52 -20.88 -6.36
CA ILE A 46 -2.09 -19.64 -5.83
C ILE A 46 -3.61 -19.79 -5.81
N LEU A 47 -4.21 -19.66 -4.63
CA LEU A 47 -5.65 -19.74 -4.44
C LEU A 47 -6.22 -18.34 -4.23
N ASP A 48 -7.31 -18.02 -4.92
CA ASP A 48 -7.96 -16.71 -4.80
C ASP A 48 -9.49 -16.81 -4.85
N SER A 49 -10.18 -16.06 -3.99
CA SER A 49 -11.65 -16.05 -3.95
C SER A 49 -12.32 -15.29 -5.09
N ASN A 50 -11.62 -14.42 -5.81
CA ASN A 50 -12.17 -13.75 -6.98
C ASN A 50 -12.51 -14.78 -8.05
N LYS A 51 -13.65 -14.61 -8.74
CA LYS A 51 -14.13 -15.63 -9.68
C LYS A 51 -13.26 -15.80 -10.92
N SER A 52 -12.48 -14.78 -11.24
CA SER A 52 -11.60 -14.77 -12.40
C SER A 52 -10.48 -13.76 -12.21
N LEU A 53 -9.47 -13.89 -13.07
CA LEU A 53 -8.46 -12.84 -13.21
C LEU A 53 -9.12 -11.48 -13.46
N GLY A 54 -10.15 -11.36 -14.31
CA GLY A 54 -10.81 -10.08 -14.57
C GLY A 54 -11.52 -9.45 -13.37
N GLN A 55 -11.79 -10.21 -12.30
CA GLN A 55 -12.32 -9.69 -11.03
C GLN A 55 -11.23 -9.48 -9.97
N ALA A 56 -10.16 -10.28 -10.01
CA ALA A 56 -8.94 -10.00 -9.26
C ALA A 56 -8.24 -8.74 -9.79
N ILE A 57 -8.36 -8.50 -11.09
CA ILE A 57 -8.07 -7.25 -11.77
C ILE A 57 -9.12 -6.25 -11.35
N HIS A 58 -8.66 -5.19 -10.71
CA HIS A 58 -9.51 -4.06 -10.43
C HIS A 58 -10.06 -3.48 -11.75
N ASN A 59 -11.37 -3.30 -11.85
CA ASN A 59 -11.99 -2.67 -13.01
C ASN A 59 -11.64 -1.18 -13.04
N LYS A 60 -10.69 -0.81 -13.90
CA LYS A 60 -10.19 0.55 -14.04
C LYS A 60 -11.20 1.54 -14.62
N GLY A 61 -12.32 1.09 -15.20
CA GLY A 61 -13.25 1.97 -15.91
C GLY A 61 -12.73 2.41 -17.28
N ASP A 62 -13.27 3.51 -17.80
CA ASP A 62 -12.93 4.04 -19.12
C ASP A 62 -13.14 5.57 -19.20
N ALA A 63 -12.78 6.18 -20.33
CA ALA A 63 -12.91 7.62 -20.55
C ALA A 63 -14.35 8.16 -20.57
N ILE A 64 -15.35 7.30 -20.80
CA ILE A 64 -16.77 7.68 -20.94
C ILE A 64 -17.49 7.57 -19.60
N ASN A 65 -17.21 6.52 -18.83
CA ASN A 65 -17.84 6.18 -17.57
C ASN A 65 -17.02 6.64 -16.34
N GLY A 66 -15.78 7.10 -16.57
CA GLY A 66 -14.83 7.48 -15.55
C GLY A 66 -13.86 6.35 -15.21
N TYR A 67 -12.60 6.72 -15.03
CA TYR A 67 -11.56 5.82 -14.53
C TYR A 67 -11.59 5.70 -13.00
N ASP A 68 -11.06 4.60 -12.48
CA ASP A 68 -10.78 4.36 -11.06
C ASP A 68 -9.31 3.96 -10.86
N GLN A 69 -8.52 4.89 -10.36
CA GLN A 69 -7.14 4.65 -9.95
C GLN A 69 -7.13 4.11 -8.52
N PHE A 70 -7.17 2.79 -8.39
CA PHE A 70 -7.02 2.14 -7.10
C PHE A 70 -5.56 1.95 -6.69
N ALA A 71 -5.20 2.57 -5.57
CA ALA A 71 -3.95 2.34 -4.89
C ALA A 71 -4.21 1.49 -3.63
N GLY A 72 -3.68 0.28 -3.59
CA GLY A 72 -3.82 -0.63 -2.43
C GLY A 72 -2.96 -0.26 -1.21
N CYS A 73 -2.09 0.74 -1.36
CA CYS A 73 -1.37 1.45 -0.29
C CYS A 73 -1.21 2.93 -0.67
N LEU A 74 -1.05 3.83 0.31
CA LEU A 74 -0.91 5.28 0.08
C LEU A 74 0.31 5.86 0.82
N PRO A 75 1.31 6.39 0.09
CA PRO A 75 1.53 6.25 -1.35
C PRO A 75 2.20 4.89 -1.56
N VAL A 76 2.71 4.62 -2.76
CA VAL A 76 3.32 3.34 -3.07
C VAL A 76 4.79 3.56 -3.39
N PRO A 77 5.62 3.92 -2.38
CA PRO A 77 7.04 4.06 -2.63
C PRO A 77 7.57 2.70 -3.08
N VAL A 78 7.96 2.63 -4.35
CA VAL A 78 8.56 1.47 -4.98
C VAL A 78 10.01 1.45 -4.53
N GLY A 79 10.27 0.58 -3.57
CA GLY A 79 11.61 0.40 -3.04
C GLY A 79 12.36 -0.61 -3.89
N THR A 80 13.57 -0.91 -3.45
CA THR A 80 14.49 -1.78 -4.20
C THR A 80 13.90 -3.17 -4.46
N LEU A 81 13.12 -3.73 -3.54
CA LEU A 81 12.59 -5.09 -3.69
C LEU A 81 11.53 -5.19 -4.80
N VAL A 82 10.63 -4.23 -4.89
CA VAL A 82 9.65 -4.21 -6.00
C VAL A 82 10.37 -3.92 -7.31
N ARG A 83 11.37 -3.03 -7.32
CA ARG A 83 12.23 -2.83 -8.49
C ARG A 83 12.90 -4.13 -8.94
N ASP A 84 13.50 -4.88 -8.02
CA ASP A 84 14.17 -6.15 -8.32
C ASP A 84 13.18 -7.17 -8.95
N ILE A 85 11.95 -7.21 -8.46
CA ILE A 85 10.87 -8.02 -9.07
C ILE A 85 10.61 -7.57 -10.51
N LEU A 86 10.37 -6.28 -10.73
CA LEU A 86 10.05 -5.76 -12.06
C LEU A 86 11.21 -5.92 -13.05
N THR A 87 12.45 -5.81 -12.58
CA THR A 87 13.65 -6.07 -13.39
C THR A 87 13.79 -7.54 -13.77
N SER A 88 13.27 -8.46 -12.95
CA SER A 88 13.28 -9.89 -13.25
C SER A 88 12.22 -10.33 -14.27
N ILE A 89 11.24 -9.48 -14.56
CA ILE A 89 10.14 -9.78 -15.49
C ILE A 89 10.48 -9.20 -16.86
N PRO A 90 10.58 -10.02 -17.92
CA PRO A 90 10.79 -9.54 -19.28
C PRO A 90 9.65 -8.64 -19.76
N SER A 91 10.00 -7.59 -20.47
CA SER A 91 9.07 -6.73 -21.22
C SER A 91 8.33 -7.56 -22.29
N ALA A 92 7.05 -7.26 -22.47
CA ALA A 92 6.25 -7.84 -23.56
C ALA A 92 6.42 -7.07 -24.88
N GLU A 93 6.77 -5.78 -24.82
CA GLU A 93 6.81 -4.88 -25.98
C GLU A 93 8.22 -4.77 -26.58
N SER A 94 9.26 -4.86 -25.74
CA SER A 94 10.64 -4.54 -26.06
C SER A 94 11.58 -5.72 -25.77
N HIS A 95 12.10 -6.32 -26.83
CA HIS A 95 12.99 -7.48 -26.72
C HIS A 95 14.28 -7.15 -25.95
N GLY A 96 14.58 -7.95 -24.92
CA GLY A 96 15.80 -7.80 -24.10
C GLY A 96 15.70 -6.74 -23.00
N GLN A 97 14.54 -6.11 -22.82
CA GLN A 97 14.26 -5.19 -21.72
C GLN A 97 13.40 -5.87 -20.66
N SER A 98 13.42 -5.34 -19.44
CA SER A 98 12.50 -5.71 -18.37
C SER A 98 11.31 -4.75 -18.30
N VAL A 99 10.25 -5.14 -17.59
CA VAL A 99 9.13 -4.23 -17.26
C VAL A 99 9.63 -2.99 -16.51
N PHE A 100 10.66 -3.13 -15.68
CA PHE A 100 11.27 -1.99 -15.02
C PHE A 100 11.97 -1.03 -16.00
N ASP A 101 12.60 -1.56 -17.05
CA ASP A 101 13.28 -0.73 -18.06
C ASP A 101 12.26 0.06 -18.90
N GLU A 102 11.09 -0.50 -19.21
CA GLU A 102 9.99 0.23 -19.86
C GLU A 102 9.55 1.42 -19.01
N ILE A 103 9.23 1.16 -17.74
CA ILE A 103 8.81 2.17 -16.76
C ILE A 103 9.85 3.30 -16.68
N LYS A 104 11.14 2.92 -16.59
CA LYS A 104 12.24 3.87 -16.51
C LYS A 104 12.44 4.66 -17.81
N SER A 105 12.31 4.02 -18.97
CA SER A 105 12.51 4.67 -20.27
C SER A 105 11.51 5.80 -20.53
N VAL A 106 10.25 5.62 -20.11
CA VAL A 106 9.22 6.65 -20.21
C VAL A 106 9.49 7.80 -19.25
N GLN A 107 10.00 7.50 -18.05
CA GLN A 107 10.43 8.52 -17.11
C GLN A 107 11.61 9.35 -17.67
N ASP A 108 12.65 8.69 -18.18
CA ASP A 108 13.86 9.35 -18.70
C ASP A 108 13.56 10.11 -20.01
N GLY A 109 12.68 9.61 -20.86
CA GLY A 109 12.28 10.24 -22.12
C GLY A 109 11.51 11.56 -21.97
N GLY A 110 10.96 11.83 -20.78
CA GLY A 110 10.25 13.08 -20.46
C GLY A 110 11.10 14.15 -19.78
N LEU A 111 12.27 13.80 -19.20
CA LEU A 111 12.98 14.58 -18.18
C LEU A 111 14.40 14.96 -18.62
N ALA A 112 14.54 16.06 -19.36
CA ALA A 112 15.83 16.52 -19.89
C ALA A 112 16.67 17.39 -18.93
N ASP A 113 16.10 17.85 -17.80
CA ASP A 113 16.76 18.80 -16.88
C ASP A 113 16.56 18.40 -15.41
N GLU A 114 17.61 18.44 -14.57
CA GLU A 114 17.59 17.96 -13.17
C GLU A 114 16.54 18.67 -12.31
N ASP A 115 16.29 19.96 -12.53
CA ASP A 115 15.28 20.73 -11.78
C ASP A 115 13.82 20.36 -12.19
N THR A 116 13.63 19.66 -13.31
CA THR A 116 12.29 19.18 -13.76
C THR A 116 11.96 17.75 -13.32
N GLN A 117 12.87 17.09 -12.60
CA GLN A 117 12.77 15.68 -12.20
C GLN A 117 11.97 15.42 -10.91
N HIS A 118 11.64 16.46 -10.14
CA HIS A 118 11.00 16.31 -8.83
C HIS A 118 9.57 16.83 -8.80
N PRO A 119 8.62 16.13 -8.15
CA PRO A 119 7.24 16.58 -8.06
C PRO A 119 7.13 17.84 -7.20
N CYS A 120 6.25 18.77 -7.62
CA CYS A 120 5.96 19.97 -6.84
C CYS A 120 4.96 19.67 -5.73
N PHE A 121 5.13 20.32 -4.57
CA PHE A 121 4.20 20.23 -3.45
C PHE A 121 3.58 21.59 -3.16
N LEU A 122 2.25 21.63 -3.21
CA LEU A 122 1.47 22.79 -2.82
C LEU A 122 0.74 22.49 -1.52
N ILE A 123 0.79 23.46 -0.61
CA ILE A 123 0.11 23.37 0.67
C ILE A 123 -0.82 24.58 0.77
N GLN A 124 -2.09 24.30 1.05
CA GLN A 124 -3.07 25.33 1.36
C GLN A 124 -2.73 25.96 2.71
N ARG A 125 -2.52 27.28 2.72
CA ARG A 125 -2.31 28.09 3.92
C ARG A 125 -2.99 29.44 3.74
N ASP A 126 -3.79 29.82 4.74
CA ASP A 126 -4.59 31.05 4.72
C ASP A 126 -5.47 31.12 3.45
N HIS A 127 -6.09 29.99 3.08
CA HIS A 127 -6.88 29.79 1.87
C HIS A 127 -6.13 29.99 0.53
N VAL A 128 -4.80 30.07 0.56
CA VAL A 128 -3.97 30.21 -0.65
C VAL A 128 -3.07 28.98 -0.82
N LEU A 129 -3.03 28.43 -2.03
CA LEU A 129 -2.07 27.40 -2.40
C LEU A 129 -0.68 28.01 -2.57
N LYS A 130 0.29 27.53 -1.79
CA LYS A 130 1.69 27.95 -1.88
C LYS A 130 2.57 26.76 -2.16
N GLU A 131 3.41 26.89 -3.18
CA GLU A 131 4.51 25.96 -3.40
C GLU A 131 5.41 25.94 -2.16
N THR A 132 5.71 24.74 -1.68
CA THR A 132 6.54 24.52 -0.51
C THR A 132 7.81 23.77 -0.91
N PRO A 133 8.99 24.41 -0.82
CA PRO A 133 10.24 23.77 -1.20
C PRO A 133 10.59 22.63 -0.24
N THR A 134 11.01 21.49 -0.77
CA THR A 134 11.34 20.26 -0.01
C THR A 134 12.85 20.10 0.23
N LYS A 135 13.65 21.07 -0.23
CA LYS A 135 15.12 21.11 -0.05
C LYS A 135 15.52 21.14 1.44
N SER A 136 14.66 21.67 2.31
CA SER A 136 14.77 21.60 3.77
C SER A 136 13.58 20.86 4.39
N LEU A 137 13.73 20.45 5.65
CA LEU A 137 12.63 19.79 6.38
C LEU A 137 11.46 20.73 6.70
N ASN A 138 11.61 22.05 6.56
CA ASN A 138 10.58 23.03 6.97
C ASN A 138 10.08 22.85 8.42
N LEU A 139 11.01 22.51 9.33
CA LEU A 139 10.73 22.26 10.75
C LEU A 139 11.43 23.27 11.65
N SER A 140 10.79 23.61 12.78
CA SER A 140 11.46 24.36 13.86
C SER A 140 12.48 23.49 14.59
N LEU A 141 13.45 24.11 15.30
CA LEU A 141 14.40 23.35 16.13
C LEU A 141 13.68 22.49 17.19
N LYS A 142 12.59 23.00 17.77
CA LYS A 142 11.75 22.27 18.73
C LYS A 142 11.18 20.99 18.11
N HIS A 143 10.65 21.08 16.88
CA HIS A 143 10.12 19.92 16.16
C HIS A 143 11.22 18.92 15.79
N ARG A 144 12.38 19.39 15.30
CA ARG A 144 13.52 18.54 14.98
C ARG A 144 14.03 17.76 16.20
N LEU A 145 14.08 18.40 17.37
CA LEU A 145 14.44 17.74 18.63
C LEU A 145 13.41 16.68 19.05
N ALA A 146 12.11 16.94 18.85
CA ALA A 146 11.06 15.97 19.16
C ALA A 146 11.16 14.71 18.27
N ILE A 147 11.32 14.90 16.95
CA ILE A 147 11.58 13.80 16.00
C ILE A 147 12.85 13.03 16.38
N PHE A 148 13.93 13.74 16.69
CA PHE A 148 15.19 13.11 17.08
C PHE A 148 15.04 12.21 18.30
N ARG A 149 14.36 12.69 19.36
CA ARG A 149 14.04 11.90 20.55
C ARG A 149 13.22 10.65 20.21
N LEU A 150 12.22 10.80 19.34
CA LEU A 150 11.38 9.69 18.92
C LEU A 150 12.18 8.62 18.15
N ILE A 151 13.07 9.02 17.24
CA ILE A 151 13.87 8.05 16.47
C ILE A 151 14.80 7.24 17.38
N LEU A 152 15.40 7.89 18.39
CA LEU A 152 16.30 7.26 19.34
C LEU A 152 15.60 6.41 20.40
N MET A 153 14.30 6.61 20.64
CA MET A 153 13.57 5.80 21.61
C MET A 153 13.60 4.31 21.23
N PRO A 154 13.85 3.40 22.19
CA PRO A 154 13.65 1.98 22.01
C PRO A 154 12.18 1.68 21.70
N GLU A 155 11.93 0.83 20.71
CA GLU A 155 10.56 0.52 20.27
C GLU A 155 9.68 -0.06 21.39
N LYS A 156 10.28 -0.84 22.31
CA LYS A 156 9.60 -1.37 23.50
C LYS A 156 8.99 -0.28 24.40
N GLN A 157 9.51 0.95 24.35
CA GLN A 157 8.98 2.08 25.12
C GLN A 157 7.81 2.78 24.42
N LEU A 158 7.65 2.60 23.10
CA LEU A 158 6.55 3.19 22.34
C LEU A 158 5.22 2.48 22.59
N ARG A 159 5.23 1.18 22.94
CA ARG A 159 4.04 0.42 23.32
C ARG A 159 2.88 0.66 22.32
N ARG A 160 1.63 0.79 22.81
CA ARG A 160 0.42 1.13 22.03
C ARG A 160 0.22 2.64 21.87
N ASN A 161 1.26 3.46 22.01
CA ASN A 161 1.13 4.92 21.99
C ASN A 161 1.00 5.46 20.55
N GLN A 162 0.44 6.65 20.46
CA GLN A 162 0.14 7.37 19.24
C GLN A 162 1.23 8.38 18.90
N ILE A 163 1.27 8.88 17.66
CA ILE A 163 2.22 9.92 17.24
C ILE A 163 2.04 11.20 18.08
N SER A 164 0.79 11.57 18.37
CA SER A 164 0.41 12.73 19.19
C SER A 164 0.95 12.68 20.63
N ASP A 165 1.29 11.51 21.15
CA ASP A 165 1.86 11.39 22.50
C ASP A 165 3.31 11.90 22.57
N TYR A 166 3.99 12.01 21.42
CA TYR A 166 5.42 12.36 21.34
C TYR A 166 5.70 13.68 20.62
N LEU A 167 4.77 14.17 19.82
CA LEU A 167 4.95 15.38 19.00
C LEU A 167 3.96 16.46 19.42
N PRO A 168 4.40 17.73 19.55
CA PRO A 168 3.52 18.81 19.97
C PRO A 168 2.48 19.13 18.89
N GLU A 169 1.32 19.68 19.27
CA GLU A 169 0.24 20.03 18.32
C GLU A 169 0.72 20.89 17.13
N THR A 170 1.65 21.83 17.40
CA THR A 170 2.22 22.70 16.36
C THR A 170 3.03 21.97 15.30
N PHE A 171 3.45 20.72 15.55
CA PHE A 171 4.10 19.88 14.55
C PHE A 171 3.12 19.46 13.46
N PHE A 172 1.87 19.14 13.81
CA PHE A 172 0.84 18.72 12.87
C PHE A 172 0.34 19.85 11.96
N ARG A 173 0.76 21.10 12.22
CA ARG A 173 0.52 22.26 11.35
C ARG A 173 1.74 22.63 10.50
N SER A 174 2.81 21.83 10.56
CA SER A 174 4.05 22.08 9.80
C SER A 174 3.93 21.61 8.35
N SER A 175 4.72 22.23 7.46
CA SER A 175 4.83 21.77 6.07
C SER A 175 5.38 20.34 5.98
N PHE A 176 6.28 19.96 6.89
CA PHE A 176 6.77 18.59 6.98
C PHE A 176 5.64 17.61 7.19
N TRP A 177 4.77 17.86 8.18
CA TRP A 177 3.65 16.97 8.47
C TRP A 177 2.66 16.93 7.31
N ALA A 178 2.36 18.08 6.70
CA ALA A 178 1.49 18.13 5.54
C ALA A 178 2.00 17.22 4.41
N ILE A 179 3.28 17.30 4.05
CA ILE A 179 3.91 16.45 3.03
C ILE A 179 3.94 14.98 3.49
N TRP A 180 4.34 14.72 4.73
CA TRP A 180 4.53 13.36 5.24
C TRP A 180 3.21 12.60 5.40
N SER A 181 2.16 13.27 5.89
CA SER A 181 0.81 12.70 6.03
C SER A 181 0.11 12.58 4.68
N ALA A 182 0.30 13.53 3.77
CA ALA A 182 -0.12 13.43 2.38
C ALA A 182 0.50 12.23 1.66
N GLN A 183 1.77 11.97 1.94
CA GLN A 183 2.48 10.80 1.45
C GLN A 183 1.83 9.56 2.09
N PHE A 184 2.16 9.28 3.35
CA PHE A 184 1.91 7.99 4.03
C PHE A 184 0.54 7.82 4.66
N ALA A 185 -0.39 8.75 4.42
CA ALA A 185 -1.70 8.81 5.07
C ALA A 185 -1.66 8.80 6.62
N PHE A 186 -0.51 9.09 7.24
CA PHE A 186 -0.37 9.11 8.70
C PHE A 186 -1.30 10.12 9.34
N GLN A 187 -1.99 9.69 10.40
CA GLN A 187 -2.81 10.53 11.25
C GLN A 187 -2.19 10.64 12.65
N PRO A 188 -2.48 11.70 13.43
CA PRO A 188 -1.89 11.89 14.76
C PRO A 188 -2.14 10.71 15.72
N TRP A 189 -3.26 10.00 15.57
CA TRP A 189 -3.64 8.84 16.37
C TRP A 189 -3.03 7.50 15.91
N HIS A 190 -2.30 7.48 14.79
CA HIS A 190 -1.62 6.28 14.31
C HIS A 190 -0.42 5.91 15.20
N SER A 191 0.12 4.71 14.97
CA SER A 191 1.20 4.11 15.74
C SER A 191 2.48 4.95 15.73
N ALA A 192 2.96 5.31 16.92
CA ALA A 192 4.30 5.89 17.07
C ALA A 192 5.41 4.95 16.59
N ILE A 193 5.19 3.63 16.65
CA ILE A 193 6.14 2.62 16.16
C ILE A 193 6.27 2.72 14.64
N GLU A 194 5.15 2.73 13.91
CA GLU A 194 5.20 2.86 12.44
C GLU A 194 5.80 4.18 12.02
N PHE A 195 5.39 5.29 12.65
CA PHE A 195 5.92 6.59 12.31
C PHE A 195 7.44 6.68 12.55
N ARG A 196 7.92 6.13 13.67
CA ARG A 196 9.36 6.03 13.95
C ARG A 196 10.09 5.19 12.89
N ARG A 197 9.55 4.03 12.51
CA ARG A 197 10.15 3.15 11.49
C ARG A 197 10.17 3.85 10.13
N ALA A 198 9.08 4.51 9.75
CA ALA A 198 9.00 5.31 8.53
C ALA A 198 10.03 6.45 8.51
N LEU A 199 10.20 7.18 9.61
CA LEU A 199 11.26 8.19 9.73
C LEU A 199 12.66 7.58 9.54
N ARG A 200 12.96 6.44 10.15
CA ARG A 200 14.27 5.78 9.99
C ARG A 200 14.53 5.32 8.56
N GLN A 201 13.49 4.84 7.90
CA GLN A 201 13.58 4.29 6.55
C GLN A 201 13.64 5.40 5.49
N TYR A 202 12.82 6.44 5.61
CA TYR A 202 12.55 7.38 4.52
C TYR A 202 13.01 8.82 4.75
N LEU A 203 13.38 9.22 5.97
CA LEU A 203 13.72 10.63 6.24
C LEU A 203 14.91 11.15 5.40
N ARG A 204 15.83 10.27 4.95
CA ARG A 204 16.94 10.67 4.06
C ARG A 204 16.46 11.09 2.68
N GLU A 205 15.41 10.44 2.20
CA GLU A 205 14.84 10.60 0.85
C GLU A 205 13.85 11.77 0.77
N PHE A 206 13.54 12.40 1.91
CA PHE A 206 12.65 13.57 1.95
C PHE A 206 13.11 14.70 1.03
N ARG A 207 14.44 14.85 0.85
CA ARG A 207 15.07 15.91 0.05
C ARG A 207 14.98 15.68 -1.44
N THR A 208 15.20 14.43 -1.85
CA THR A 208 15.21 14.01 -3.26
C THR A 208 13.80 13.72 -3.76
N LEU A 209 12.82 13.64 -2.86
CA LEU A 209 11.45 13.22 -3.17
C LEU A 209 11.39 11.92 -3.98
N SER A 210 12.46 11.11 -3.96
CA SER A 210 12.49 9.74 -4.51
C SER A 210 11.47 8.83 -3.82
N LEU A 211 10.96 9.30 -2.68
CA LEU A 211 9.77 8.84 -1.99
C LEU A 211 8.51 8.79 -2.87
N LEU A 212 8.43 9.67 -3.87
CA LEU A 212 7.50 9.61 -4.98
C LEU A 212 8.27 9.02 -6.16
N SER A 213 8.39 7.70 -6.11
CA SER A 213 9.08 6.95 -7.15
C SER A 213 8.24 6.89 -8.42
N CYS A 214 8.84 6.44 -9.53
CA CYS A 214 8.24 6.37 -10.85
C CYS A 214 6.73 6.00 -10.84
N LEU A 215 6.28 5.01 -10.08
CA LEU A 215 4.88 4.55 -10.11
C LEU A 215 3.88 5.43 -9.31
N ASP A 216 4.35 6.37 -8.48
CA ASP A 216 3.48 7.20 -7.63
C ASP A 216 2.89 8.41 -8.37
N ILE A 217 3.68 9.02 -9.26
CA ILE A 217 3.28 10.26 -9.97
C ILE A 217 3.57 10.19 -11.47
N THR A 218 4.34 9.25 -12.01
CA THR A 218 4.65 9.26 -13.46
C THR A 218 3.55 8.66 -14.36
N GLY A 219 2.34 8.43 -13.82
CA GLY A 219 1.19 8.05 -14.64
C GLY A 219 1.07 6.54 -14.89
N TYR A 220 1.58 5.71 -13.99
CA TYR A 220 1.42 4.26 -14.13
C TYR A 220 0.38 3.73 -13.15
N TYR A 221 -0.70 3.19 -13.70
CA TYR A 221 -1.66 2.43 -12.90
C TYR A 221 -1.00 1.17 -12.34
N GLN A 222 -0.75 1.15 -11.02
CA GLN A 222 0.05 0.11 -10.33
C GLN A 222 -0.38 -1.32 -10.64
N HIS A 223 -1.67 -1.51 -10.84
CA HIS A 223 -2.19 -2.81 -11.20
C HIS A 223 -1.72 -3.24 -12.60
N GLU A 224 -1.74 -2.35 -13.60
CA GLU A 224 -1.20 -2.61 -14.95
C GLU A 224 0.33 -2.73 -14.97
N SER A 225 1.04 -1.99 -14.11
CA SER A 225 2.52 -1.93 -14.16
C SER A 225 3.24 -2.89 -13.21
N ILE A 226 2.57 -3.40 -12.17
CA ILE A 226 3.17 -4.31 -11.19
C ILE A 226 2.45 -5.65 -11.16
N PHE A 227 1.15 -5.61 -10.87
CA PHE A 227 0.39 -6.83 -10.63
C PHE A 227 0.26 -7.68 -11.90
N LEU A 228 -0.27 -7.08 -12.97
CA LEU A 228 -0.57 -7.78 -14.21
C LEU A 228 0.68 -8.41 -14.87
N PRO A 229 1.82 -7.70 -15.03
CA PRO A 229 3.01 -8.29 -15.62
C PRO A 229 3.57 -9.44 -14.76
N THR A 230 3.55 -9.28 -13.43
CA THR A 230 3.97 -10.35 -12.51
C THR A 230 3.08 -11.58 -12.63
N TYR A 231 1.75 -11.38 -12.65
CA TYR A 231 0.78 -12.46 -12.83
C TYR A 231 0.99 -13.20 -14.15
N LEU A 232 1.06 -12.46 -15.27
CA LEU A 232 1.20 -13.04 -16.60
C LEU A 232 2.52 -13.81 -16.75
N PHE A 233 3.61 -13.28 -16.18
CA PHE A 233 4.90 -13.95 -16.15
C PHE A 233 4.87 -15.26 -15.34
N LEU A 234 4.31 -15.24 -14.13
CA LEU A 234 4.17 -16.47 -13.33
C LEU A 234 3.29 -17.50 -14.04
N ARG A 235 2.22 -17.06 -14.70
CA ARG A 235 1.36 -17.94 -15.50
C ARG A 235 2.11 -18.55 -16.68
N SER A 236 2.95 -17.78 -17.37
CA SER A 236 3.74 -18.29 -18.50
C SER A 236 4.80 -19.30 -18.07
N LEU A 237 5.30 -19.20 -16.83
CA LEU A 237 6.18 -20.20 -16.22
C LEU A 237 5.44 -21.50 -15.83
N GLY A 238 4.11 -21.50 -15.80
CA GLY A 238 3.29 -22.67 -15.45
C GLY A 238 2.87 -22.74 -13.99
N VAL A 239 2.83 -21.61 -13.27
CA VAL A 239 2.21 -21.52 -11.94
C VAL A 239 0.72 -21.83 -12.02
N ASP A 240 0.22 -22.61 -11.07
CA ASP A 240 -1.18 -23.00 -10.99
C ASP A 240 -2.01 -21.93 -10.25
N PHE A 241 -2.86 -21.22 -10.99
CA PHE A 241 -3.79 -20.23 -10.44
C PHE A 241 -5.20 -20.79 -10.34
N GLN A 242 -5.73 -20.88 -9.12
CA GLN A 242 -7.06 -21.38 -8.82
C GLN A 242 -7.95 -20.23 -8.32
N PHE A 243 -8.70 -19.64 -9.26
CA PHE A 243 -9.74 -18.66 -8.96
C PHE A 243 -11.02 -19.33 -8.43
N ASP A 244 -11.96 -18.52 -7.96
CA ASP A 244 -13.22 -18.97 -7.34
C ASP A 244 -12.99 -20.00 -6.21
N THR A 245 -11.86 -19.84 -5.50
CA THR A 245 -11.38 -20.76 -4.47
C THR A 245 -11.15 -19.98 -3.19
N ARG A 246 -12.16 -19.98 -2.31
CA ARG A 246 -12.07 -19.34 -0.98
C ARG A 246 -11.48 -20.31 0.04
N VAL A 247 -10.57 -19.83 0.89
CA VAL A 247 -10.11 -20.59 2.06
C VAL A 247 -11.08 -20.36 3.21
N ASP A 248 -11.65 -21.44 3.75
CA ASP A 248 -12.62 -21.39 4.84
C ASP A 248 -11.96 -21.60 6.21
N ALA A 249 -11.04 -22.58 6.30
CA ALA A 249 -10.32 -22.87 7.53
C ALA A 249 -9.02 -23.64 7.27
N ILE A 250 -8.05 -23.49 8.18
CA ILE A 250 -6.83 -24.31 8.21
C ILE A 250 -6.90 -25.30 9.37
N THR A 251 -6.65 -26.57 9.07
CA THR A 251 -6.53 -27.64 10.07
C THR A 251 -5.06 -27.96 10.30
N THR A 252 -4.65 -28.06 11.55
CA THR A 252 -3.27 -28.32 11.93
C THR A 252 -3.17 -29.51 12.89
N SER A 253 -2.01 -30.15 12.91
CA SER A 253 -1.59 -31.13 13.91
C SER A 253 -0.29 -30.70 14.59
N VAL A 254 0.08 -31.40 15.66
CA VAL A 254 1.36 -31.22 16.33
C VAL A 254 2.28 -32.39 15.95
N ILE A 255 3.35 -32.09 15.23
CA ILE A 255 4.38 -33.05 14.82
C ILE A 255 5.72 -32.54 15.35
N ASN A 256 6.47 -33.36 16.08
CA ASN A 256 7.76 -32.98 16.68
C ASN A 256 7.69 -31.67 17.51
N ASN A 257 6.60 -31.51 18.28
CA ASN A 257 6.33 -30.31 19.09
C ASN A 257 6.21 -29.02 18.25
N GLN A 258 5.87 -29.14 16.95
CA GLN A 258 5.60 -28.04 16.05
C GLN A 258 4.21 -28.17 15.43
N LEU A 259 3.50 -27.04 15.36
CA LEU A 259 2.26 -26.89 14.63
C LEU A 259 2.53 -27.06 13.13
N THR A 260 1.87 -28.04 12.54
CA THR A 260 1.99 -28.40 11.12
C THR A 260 0.61 -28.28 10.49
N VAL A 261 0.51 -27.61 9.36
CA VAL A 261 -0.71 -27.58 8.56
C VAL A 261 -0.88 -28.94 7.89
N ASP A 262 -2.03 -29.56 8.16
CA ASP A 262 -2.38 -30.88 7.65
C ASP A 262 -3.37 -30.78 6.49
N ARG A 263 -4.32 -29.84 6.58
CA ARG A 263 -5.39 -29.67 5.60
C ARG A 263 -5.82 -28.22 5.47
N ILE A 264 -6.24 -27.84 4.27
CA ILE A 264 -6.90 -26.57 3.97
C ILE A 264 -8.34 -26.90 3.54
N GLN A 265 -9.31 -26.29 4.20
CA GLN A 265 -10.72 -26.37 3.81
C GLN A 265 -11.00 -25.23 2.84
N LEU A 266 -11.49 -25.59 1.66
CA LEU A 266 -11.71 -24.70 0.53
C LEU A 266 -13.19 -24.69 0.18
N ILE A 267 -13.66 -23.59 -0.39
CA ILE A 267 -14.95 -23.49 -1.07
C ILE A 267 -14.66 -23.12 -2.52
N GLN A 268 -14.90 -24.07 -3.43
CA GLN A 268 -14.65 -23.94 -4.86
C GLN A 268 -15.97 -24.01 -5.62
N GLY A 269 -16.34 -22.96 -6.36
CA GLY A 269 -17.63 -22.94 -7.05
C GLY A 269 -18.85 -23.10 -6.12
N GLY A 270 -18.72 -22.67 -4.87
CA GLY A 270 -19.73 -22.86 -3.81
C GLY A 270 -19.76 -24.25 -3.17
N LEU A 271 -18.88 -25.16 -3.55
CA LEU A 271 -18.78 -26.51 -2.98
C LEU A 271 -17.60 -26.61 -2.00
N GLY A 272 -17.82 -27.24 -0.85
CA GLY A 272 -16.77 -27.52 0.12
C GLY A 272 -15.81 -28.61 -0.37
N VAL A 273 -14.53 -28.29 -0.46
CA VAL A 273 -13.45 -29.19 -0.88
C VAL A 273 -12.36 -29.20 0.20
N GLN A 274 -11.66 -30.31 0.37
CA GLN A 274 -10.53 -30.42 1.29
C GLN A 274 -9.24 -30.69 0.54
N ARG A 275 -8.19 -29.91 0.84
CA ARG A 275 -6.84 -30.13 0.32
C ARG A 275 -5.92 -30.63 1.42
N TYR A 276 -5.37 -31.83 1.25
CA TYR A 276 -4.36 -32.38 2.14
C TYR A 276 -2.98 -31.76 1.86
N ILE A 277 -2.28 -31.37 2.92
CA ILE A 277 -0.95 -30.80 2.86
C ILE A 277 0.04 -31.85 3.35
N GLY A 278 0.90 -32.34 2.44
CA GLY A 278 1.93 -33.30 2.77
C GLY A 278 3.02 -32.70 3.69
N PRO A 279 3.79 -33.54 4.40
CA PRO A 279 4.79 -33.07 5.38
C PRO A 279 5.91 -32.21 4.77
N ASN A 280 6.20 -32.43 3.48
CA ASN A 280 7.20 -31.66 2.75
C ASN A 280 6.64 -30.37 2.12
N ASN A 281 5.31 -30.24 2.04
CA ASN A 281 4.63 -29.12 1.39
C ASN A 281 4.52 -27.95 2.36
N ILE A 282 4.40 -26.76 1.81
CA ILE A 282 4.37 -25.51 2.58
C ILE A 282 3.11 -24.70 2.26
N VAL A 283 2.69 -23.90 3.24
CA VAL A 283 1.57 -22.96 3.12
C VAL A 283 2.07 -21.56 3.40
N ILE A 284 1.74 -20.61 2.52
CA ILE A 284 2.03 -19.19 2.69
C ILE A 284 0.69 -18.45 2.68
N ALA A 285 0.29 -17.93 3.83
CA ALA A 285 -1.01 -17.27 3.98
C ALA A 285 -0.86 -15.74 4.01
N ASN A 286 -1.56 -15.03 3.12
CA ASN A 286 -1.67 -13.58 3.22
C ASN A 286 -2.68 -13.22 4.32
N LEU A 287 -2.26 -12.44 5.33
CA LEU A 287 -3.13 -12.09 6.46
C LEU A 287 -3.63 -10.66 6.37
N GLY A 288 -4.94 -10.50 6.57
CA GLY A 288 -5.61 -9.21 6.54
C GLY A 288 -5.53 -8.52 5.17
N SER A 289 -6.30 -7.45 5.02
CA SER A 289 -6.31 -6.65 3.80
C SER A 289 -6.68 -5.21 4.13
N THR A 290 -5.84 -4.26 3.69
CA THR A 290 -6.09 -2.82 3.81
C THR A 290 -7.26 -2.37 2.95
N VAL A 291 -7.54 -3.10 1.87
CA VAL A 291 -8.57 -2.79 0.89
C VAL A 291 -9.88 -3.53 1.15
N SER A 292 -9.93 -4.32 2.23
CA SER A 292 -11.11 -5.05 2.67
C SER A 292 -12.30 -4.14 2.89
N GLY A 293 -13.44 -4.48 2.29
CA GLY A 293 -14.68 -3.70 2.39
C GLY A 293 -14.70 -2.42 1.55
N SER A 294 -13.71 -2.24 0.67
CA SER A 294 -13.71 -1.09 -0.24
C SER A 294 -14.81 -1.22 -1.27
N ASN A 295 -15.48 -0.11 -1.57
CA ASN A 295 -16.56 -0.04 -2.55
C ASN A 295 -16.45 1.23 -3.37
N ILE A 296 -16.95 1.17 -4.60
CA ILE A 296 -17.00 2.31 -5.52
C ILE A 296 -18.38 2.94 -5.51
N GLY A 297 -18.42 4.24 -5.75
CA GLY A 297 -19.60 4.96 -6.20
C GLY A 297 -19.44 5.38 -7.66
N HIS A 298 -20.25 6.34 -8.05
CA HIS A 298 -20.25 6.96 -9.37
C HIS A 298 -20.33 8.49 -9.22
N ASP A 299 -20.35 9.19 -10.35
CA ASP A 299 -20.39 10.65 -10.33
C ASP A 299 -21.67 11.21 -9.70
N ASP A 300 -22.80 10.52 -9.90
CA ASP A 300 -24.12 10.86 -9.37
C ASP A 300 -24.54 10.01 -8.16
N GLN A 301 -23.75 9.01 -7.76
CA GLN A 301 -24.11 8.05 -6.71
C GLN A 301 -22.97 7.85 -5.71
N LEU A 302 -23.31 7.87 -4.42
CA LEU A 302 -22.35 7.57 -3.35
C LEU A 302 -21.94 6.08 -3.34
N PRO A 303 -20.74 5.74 -2.85
CA PRO A 303 -20.31 4.35 -2.75
C PRO A 303 -21.22 3.51 -1.87
N PHE A 304 -21.61 2.33 -2.36
CA PHE A 304 -22.43 1.41 -1.56
C PHE A 304 -21.69 0.98 -0.29
N ARG A 305 -22.35 1.03 0.86
CA ARG A 305 -21.79 0.58 2.14
C ARG A 305 -22.50 -0.67 2.62
N ARG A 306 -21.76 -1.76 2.76
CA ARG A 306 -22.20 -2.91 3.58
C ARG A 306 -21.99 -2.57 5.04
N SER A 307 -22.89 -3.03 5.91
CA SER A 307 -22.66 -2.99 7.35
C SER A 307 -21.49 -3.92 7.68
N ILE A 308 -20.32 -3.35 7.99
CA ILE A 308 -19.13 -4.14 8.26
C ILE A 308 -19.10 -4.47 9.76
N GLU A 309 -20.06 -5.28 10.23
CA GLU A 309 -19.92 -5.83 11.58
C GLU A 309 -18.77 -6.87 11.56
N PRO A 310 -17.83 -6.81 12.52
CA PRO A 310 -16.61 -7.63 12.54
C PRO A 310 -16.82 -9.15 12.54
N THR A 311 -18.06 -9.63 12.66
CA THR A 311 -18.38 -11.05 12.85
C THR A 311 -19.17 -11.67 11.72
N ARG A 312 -19.70 -10.90 10.76
CA ARG A 312 -20.58 -11.45 9.70
C ARG A 312 -20.12 -11.19 8.26
N ASP A 313 -19.36 -10.14 7.99
CA ASP A 313 -19.01 -9.71 6.62
C ASP A 313 -17.54 -9.31 6.43
N LEU A 314 -16.61 -9.95 7.14
CA LEU A 314 -15.17 -9.81 6.86
C LEU A 314 -14.79 -10.59 5.60
N ASP A 315 -13.86 -10.06 4.82
CA ASP A 315 -13.33 -10.80 3.67
C ASP A 315 -12.54 -12.05 4.11
N GLU A 316 -12.13 -12.86 3.14
CA GLU A 316 -11.42 -14.11 3.40
C GLU A 316 -10.12 -13.93 4.19
N ASN A 317 -9.37 -12.84 3.95
CA ASN A 317 -8.07 -12.61 4.57
C ASN A 317 -8.21 -12.31 6.05
N TRP A 318 -9.25 -11.55 6.42
CA TRP A 318 -9.55 -11.27 7.83
C TRP A 318 -10.20 -12.45 8.53
N SER A 319 -11.10 -13.18 7.86
CA SER A 319 -11.75 -14.37 8.42
C SER A 319 -10.73 -15.46 8.73
N LEU A 320 -9.80 -15.72 7.82
CA LEU A 320 -8.69 -16.66 8.04
C LEU A 320 -7.79 -16.23 9.20
N TRP A 321 -7.45 -14.93 9.28
CA TRP A 321 -6.61 -14.44 10.37
C TRP A 321 -7.32 -14.55 11.73
N LEU A 322 -8.62 -14.24 11.80
CA LEU A 322 -9.43 -14.42 13.01
C LEU A 322 -9.48 -15.87 13.47
N GLU A 323 -9.66 -16.80 12.53
CA GLU A 323 -9.66 -18.24 12.79
C GLU A 323 -8.32 -18.68 13.41
N LEU A 324 -7.21 -18.34 12.76
CA LEU A 324 -5.86 -18.68 13.24
C LEU A 324 -5.52 -18.00 14.58
N GLY A 325 -5.81 -16.71 14.72
CA GLY A 325 -5.51 -15.92 15.92
C GLY A 325 -6.32 -16.37 17.15
N THR A 326 -7.56 -16.83 16.94
CA THR A 326 -8.40 -17.39 18.01
C THR A 326 -7.87 -18.75 18.48
N LYS A 327 -7.37 -19.58 17.58
CA LYS A 327 -6.83 -20.91 17.93
C LYS A 327 -5.41 -20.85 18.49
N TYR A 328 -4.58 -19.94 17.99
CA TYR A 328 -3.14 -19.93 18.25
C TYR A 328 -2.63 -18.50 18.46
N THR A 329 -2.22 -18.18 19.69
CA THR A 329 -1.76 -16.83 20.08
C THR A 329 -0.54 -16.32 19.29
N GLN A 330 0.27 -17.23 18.73
CA GLN A 330 1.42 -16.88 17.88
C GLN A 330 1.05 -16.25 16.53
N PHE A 331 -0.23 -16.30 16.13
CA PHE A 331 -0.73 -15.65 14.91
C PHE A 331 -1.16 -14.19 15.13
N GLY A 332 -1.02 -13.64 16.34
CA GLY A 332 -1.32 -12.24 16.65
C GLY A 332 -2.80 -11.96 16.89
N ASP A 333 -3.15 -10.67 16.91
CA ASP A 333 -4.49 -10.17 17.25
C ASP A 333 -5.07 -9.33 16.09
N PRO A 334 -5.88 -9.94 15.21
CA PRO A 334 -6.53 -9.22 14.11
C PRO A 334 -7.50 -8.11 14.58
N TYR A 335 -8.10 -8.23 15.76
CA TYR A 335 -9.09 -7.25 16.25
C TYR A 335 -8.48 -5.86 16.44
N THR A 336 -7.19 -5.79 16.76
CA THR A 336 -6.43 -4.54 16.85
C THR A 336 -6.51 -3.71 15.55
N PHE A 337 -6.71 -4.36 14.40
CA PHE A 337 -6.67 -3.73 13.09
C PHE A 337 -8.02 -3.69 12.36
N CYS A 338 -8.86 -4.73 12.49
CA CYS A 338 -10.06 -4.85 11.66
C CYS A 338 -11.32 -4.14 12.20
N THR A 339 -11.31 -3.72 13.47
CA THR A 339 -12.48 -3.15 14.17
C THR A 339 -12.48 -1.63 14.29
N ARG A 340 -11.34 -0.97 14.06
CA ARG A 340 -11.15 0.47 14.26
C ARG A 340 -11.32 1.25 12.96
N GLN A 341 -12.49 1.11 12.35
CA GLN A 341 -12.79 1.72 11.05
C GLN A 341 -12.60 3.24 11.07
N SER A 342 -13.16 3.95 12.04
CA SER A 342 -13.05 5.42 12.13
C SER A 342 -11.61 5.93 12.19
N GLU A 343 -10.67 5.11 12.66
CA GLU A 343 -9.25 5.47 12.77
C GLU A 343 -8.40 5.02 11.57
N SER A 344 -8.94 4.14 10.73
CA SER A 344 -8.24 3.53 9.59
C SER A 344 -8.85 3.83 8.23
N MET A 345 -10.02 4.46 8.22
CA MET A 345 -10.79 4.74 7.03
C MET A 345 -10.23 5.94 6.27
N LEU A 346 -10.13 5.77 4.96
CA LEU A 346 -9.90 6.84 4.00
C LEU A 346 -10.99 6.77 2.93
N GLU A 347 -11.15 7.86 2.19
CA GLU A 347 -11.95 7.88 0.98
C GLU A 347 -11.15 8.53 -0.12
N SER A 348 -11.03 7.84 -1.25
CA SER A 348 -10.35 8.36 -2.43
C SER A 348 -11.33 8.73 -3.51
N PHE A 349 -10.86 9.45 -4.52
CA PHE A 349 -11.60 9.73 -5.73
C PHE A 349 -10.66 9.74 -6.93
N THR A 350 -11.17 9.35 -8.08
CA THR A 350 -10.50 9.48 -9.37
C THR A 350 -11.33 10.40 -10.25
N ALA A 351 -10.72 11.44 -10.80
CA ALA A 351 -11.39 12.41 -11.64
C ALA A 351 -10.89 12.28 -13.09
N THR A 352 -11.83 12.03 -14.00
CA THR A 352 -11.61 11.92 -15.45
C THR A 352 -12.14 13.19 -16.11
N ALA A 353 -11.23 14.05 -16.56
CA ALA A 353 -11.54 15.35 -17.14
C ALA A 353 -11.36 15.33 -18.67
N THR A 354 -12.41 15.66 -19.41
CA THR A 354 -12.40 15.75 -20.88
C THR A 354 -12.11 17.19 -21.32
N ASN A 355 -11.38 17.38 -22.42
CA ASN A 355 -10.95 18.68 -22.95
C ASN A 355 -10.04 19.51 -22.03
N SER A 356 -9.71 18.99 -20.84
CA SER A 356 -8.64 19.40 -19.92
C SER A 356 -8.64 20.80 -19.26
N PRO A 357 -9.66 21.68 -19.31
CA PRO A 357 -9.52 23.02 -18.74
C PRO A 357 -9.34 23.02 -17.22
N LEU A 358 -9.90 22.02 -16.52
CA LEU A 358 -9.69 21.85 -15.08
C LEU A 358 -8.27 21.41 -14.77
N PHE A 359 -7.78 20.37 -15.46
CA PHE A 359 -6.44 19.82 -15.24
C PHE A 359 -5.38 20.89 -15.51
N ASP A 360 -5.50 21.60 -16.63
CA ASP A 360 -4.60 22.69 -17.00
C ASP A 360 -4.66 23.84 -15.98
N ARG A 361 -5.86 24.15 -15.44
CA ARG A 361 -6.00 25.16 -14.40
C ARG A 361 -5.31 24.74 -13.11
N LEU A 362 -5.51 23.50 -12.64
CA LEU A 362 -4.84 22.95 -11.46
C LEU A 362 -3.31 22.96 -11.64
N CYS A 363 -2.81 22.60 -12.82
CA CYS A 363 -1.40 22.74 -13.19
C CYS A 363 -0.94 24.20 -13.20
N SER A 364 -1.73 25.15 -13.71
CA SER A 364 -1.35 26.57 -13.75
C SER A 364 -1.28 27.19 -12.34
N VAL A 365 -2.25 26.85 -11.47
CA VAL A 365 -2.29 27.28 -10.06
C VAL A 365 -1.12 26.68 -9.29
N SER A 366 -0.64 25.52 -9.71
CA SER A 366 0.53 24.89 -9.11
C SER A 366 1.83 25.64 -9.37
N HIS A 367 1.88 26.55 -10.36
CA HIS A 367 3.11 27.16 -10.91
C HIS A 367 4.22 26.13 -11.23
N CYS A 368 3.84 24.86 -11.36
CA CYS A 368 4.74 23.74 -11.45
C CYS A 368 5.24 23.62 -12.89
N SER A 369 6.52 23.90 -13.09
CA SER A 369 7.24 23.55 -14.33
C SER A 369 7.68 22.09 -14.36
N SER A 370 7.42 21.32 -13.29
CA SER A 370 7.86 19.94 -13.20
C SER A 370 7.07 19.04 -14.13
N ARG A 371 7.81 18.28 -14.93
CA ARG A 371 7.28 17.21 -15.77
C ARG A 371 7.05 15.92 -14.97
N ALA A 372 7.40 15.90 -13.68
CA ALA A 372 7.22 14.75 -12.79
C ALA A 372 5.87 14.78 -12.02
N GLY A 373 4.99 15.76 -12.29
CA GLY A 373 3.67 15.92 -11.67
C GLY A 373 3.65 16.79 -10.40
N ALA A 374 2.48 16.87 -9.75
CA ALA A 374 2.29 17.74 -8.59
C ALA A 374 1.39 17.11 -7.52
N PHE A 375 1.59 17.52 -6.27
CA PHE A 375 0.78 17.12 -5.14
C PHE A 375 0.23 18.35 -4.42
N ILE A 376 -1.08 18.39 -4.17
CA ILE A 376 -1.79 19.49 -3.53
C ILE A 376 -2.38 19.00 -2.22
N ALA A 377 -1.90 19.53 -1.10
CA ALA A 377 -2.41 19.24 0.23
C ALA A 377 -3.32 20.39 0.71
N LEU A 378 -4.63 20.14 0.72
CA LEU A 378 -5.65 21.05 1.24
C LEU A 378 -5.78 20.86 2.76
N GLN A 379 -4.74 21.28 3.48
CA GLN A 379 -4.61 21.06 4.92
C GLN A 379 -5.63 21.85 5.75
N GLU A 380 -6.25 22.89 5.19
CA GLU A 380 -7.27 23.67 5.90
C GLU A 380 -8.67 23.10 5.70
N SER A 381 -8.88 22.32 4.62
CA SER A 381 -10.12 21.57 4.42
C SER A 381 -10.46 20.70 5.62
N ARG A 382 -11.75 20.66 6.01
CA ARG A 382 -12.26 19.77 7.05
C ARG A 382 -12.05 18.30 6.72
N TRP A 383 -12.13 17.93 5.44
CA TRP A 383 -11.87 16.57 4.95
C TRP A 383 -10.37 16.21 4.95
N LYS A 384 -9.47 17.20 5.06
CA LYS A 384 -8.01 17.02 4.90
C LYS A 384 -7.70 16.35 3.56
N LEU A 385 -8.15 17.01 2.49
CA LEU A 385 -8.03 16.54 1.11
C LEU A 385 -6.58 16.63 0.63
N ASN A 386 -6.20 15.62 -0.16
CA ASN A 386 -4.93 15.53 -0.84
C ASN A 386 -5.19 15.17 -2.30
N ILE A 387 -4.56 15.87 -3.24
CA ILE A 387 -4.76 15.70 -4.69
C ILE A 387 -3.40 15.41 -5.33
N CYS A 388 -3.32 14.36 -6.11
CA CYS A 388 -2.19 13.99 -6.94
C CYS A 388 -2.52 14.30 -8.40
N LEU A 389 -1.65 15.07 -9.05
CA LEU A 389 -1.67 15.36 -10.48
C LEU A 389 -0.52 14.57 -11.13
N PRO A 390 -0.78 13.33 -11.57
CA PRO A 390 0.24 12.50 -12.20
C PRO A 390 0.54 12.96 -13.62
N VAL A 391 1.68 12.51 -14.15
CA VAL A 391 1.99 12.53 -15.57
C VAL A 391 0.92 11.76 -16.34
N GLN A 392 0.66 12.20 -17.57
CA GLN A 392 -0.41 11.68 -18.42
C GLN A 392 0.17 10.99 -19.66
N PRO A 393 -0.43 9.90 -20.15
CA PRO A 393 -1.62 9.23 -19.60
C PRO A 393 -1.35 8.43 -18.32
N VAL A 394 -2.38 8.22 -17.49
CA VAL A 394 -2.35 7.35 -16.30
C VAL A 394 -2.68 5.89 -16.65
N PHE A 395 -3.55 5.71 -17.64
CA PHE A 395 -4.00 4.41 -18.12
C PHE A 395 -3.56 4.20 -19.56
N SER A 396 -3.20 2.97 -19.90
CA SER A 396 -2.74 2.60 -21.25
C SER A 396 -3.73 2.93 -22.38
N ASP A 397 -5.03 2.94 -22.09
CA ASP A 397 -6.12 3.22 -23.02
C ASP A 397 -6.69 4.64 -22.90
N GLN A 398 -6.05 5.52 -22.11
CA GLN A 398 -6.51 6.89 -21.89
C GLN A 398 -6.34 7.74 -23.16
N PRO A 399 -7.42 8.35 -23.70
CA PRO A 399 -7.33 9.26 -24.85
C PRO A 399 -6.49 10.51 -24.56
N HIS A 400 -5.86 11.08 -25.59
CA HIS A 400 -4.97 12.24 -25.44
C HIS A 400 -5.66 13.51 -24.91
N ASP A 401 -6.94 13.70 -25.25
CA ASP A 401 -7.80 14.83 -24.84
C ASP A 401 -8.44 14.63 -23.46
N VAL A 402 -8.24 13.46 -22.85
CA VAL A 402 -8.67 13.12 -21.50
C VAL A 402 -7.49 13.21 -20.54
N LYS A 403 -7.74 13.74 -19.34
CA LYS A 403 -6.76 13.82 -18.24
C LYS A 403 -7.35 13.17 -17.01
N VAL A 404 -6.54 12.40 -16.30
CA VAL A 404 -6.95 11.72 -15.07
C VAL A 404 -6.10 12.19 -13.91
N PHE A 405 -6.74 12.57 -12.82
CA PHE A 405 -6.06 12.84 -11.56
C PHE A 405 -6.79 12.14 -10.42
N TRP A 406 -6.09 11.97 -9.30
CA TRP A 406 -6.56 11.16 -8.19
C TRP A 406 -6.32 11.90 -6.88
N GLY A 407 -7.14 11.62 -5.86
CA GLY A 407 -6.93 12.18 -4.55
C GLY A 407 -7.62 11.40 -3.46
N PHE A 408 -7.42 11.82 -2.21
CA PHE A 408 -8.03 11.20 -1.04
C PHE A 408 -8.17 12.16 0.13
N ALA A 409 -9.12 11.85 1.01
CA ALA A 409 -9.33 12.52 2.27
C ALA A 409 -8.95 11.61 3.43
N THR A 410 -8.34 12.20 4.45
CA THR A 410 -8.02 11.48 5.69
C THR A 410 -9.04 11.69 6.81
N ARG A 411 -9.99 12.60 6.61
CA ARG A 411 -11.12 12.82 7.52
C ARG A 411 -12.46 12.80 6.76
N PRO A 412 -12.78 11.72 6.02
CA PRO A 412 -13.95 11.70 5.15
C PRO A 412 -15.29 11.65 5.94
N GLU A 413 -15.26 11.41 7.25
CA GLU A 413 -16.44 11.49 8.13
C GLU A 413 -16.83 12.90 8.56
N CYS A 414 -15.95 13.89 8.36
CA CYS A 414 -16.23 15.27 8.71
C CYS A 414 -17.10 15.93 7.64
N GLU A 415 -17.98 16.86 8.02
CA GLU A 415 -18.68 17.72 7.06
C GLU A 415 -17.70 18.57 6.26
N GLY A 416 -18.00 18.80 4.98
CA GLY A 416 -17.21 19.66 4.10
C GLY A 416 -17.29 21.13 4.49
N ASP A 417 -16.46 21.96 3.88
CA ASP A 417 -16.50 23.41 4.10
C ASP A 417 -17.54 24.08 3.20
N PHE A 418 -17.83 23.50 2.02
CA PHE A 418 -18.78 24.03 1.05
C PHE A 418 -19.90 23.06 0.67
N VAL A 419 -19.68 21.77 0.88
CA VAL A 419 -20.71 20.72 0.83
C VAL A 419 -21.01 20.29 2.26
N ASP A 420 -22.20 20.60 2.75
CA ASP A 420 -22.64 20.35 4.13
C ASP A 420 -23.01 18.89 4.38
N LYS A 421 -22.07 18.00 4.06
CA LYS A 421 -22.17 16.54 4.24
C LYS A 421 -20.80 15.97 4.56
N PRO A 422 -20.74 14.85 5.31
CA PRO A 422 -19.57 13.99 5.33
C PRO A 422 -19.19 13.56 3.92
N MET A 423 -17.90 13.58 3.57
CA MET A 423 -17.41 13.11 2.25
C MET A 423 -17.93 11.71 1.92
N VAL A 424 -17.99 10.83 2.92
CA VAL A 424 -18.48 9.45 2.76
C VAL A 424 -19.94 9.38 2.28
N ARG A 425 -20.70 10.47 2.39
CA ARG A 425 -22.11 10.60 1.96
C ARG A 425 -22.26 11.44 0.69
N CYS A 426 -21.16 11.79 0.03
CA CYS A 426 -21.15 12.57 -1.19
C CYS A 426 -21.10 11.65 -2.43
N SER A 427 -21.72 12.09 -3.52
CA SER A 427 -21.44 11.57 -4.85
C SER A 427 -20.11 12.13 -5.39
N GLY A 428 -19.64 11.63 -6.54
CA GLY A 428 -18.47 12.19 -7.21
C GLY A 428 -18.62 13.69 -7.54
N THR A 429 -19.76 14.11 -8.08
CA THR A 429 -20.07 15.52 -8.37
C THR A 429 -19.95 16.41 -7.12
N GLU A 430 -20.40 15.91 -5.96
CA GLU A 430 -20.35 16.66 -4.70
C GLU A 430 -18.93 16.77 -4.17
N ILE A 431 -18.14 15.69 -4.28
CA ILE A 431 -16.70 15.71 -3.95
C ILE A 431 -15.97 16.71 -4.84
N MET A 432 -16.23 16.70 -6.15
CA MET A 432 -15.62 17.64 -7.09
C MET A 432 -16.06 19.09 -6.79
N THR A 433 -17.30 19.30 -6.39
CA THR A 433 -17.81 20.63 -6.00
C THR A 433 -17.05 21.19 -4.79
N GLU A 434 -16.79 20.38 -3.77
CA GLU A 434 -15.96 20.78 -2.62
C GLU A 434 -14.54 21.14 -3.08
N ILE A 435 -13.92 20.28 -3.89
CA ILE A 435 -12.55 20.49 -4.38
C ILE A 435 -12.44 21.80 -5.17
N LEU A 436 -13.34 22.05 -6.12
CA LEU A 436 -13.32 23.25 -6.95
C LEU A 436 -13.43 24.52 -6.11
N LYS A 437 -14.32 24.55 -5.12
CA LYS A 437 -14.46 25.69 -4.21
C LYS A 437 -13.25 25.89 -3.30
N GLN A 438 -12.61 24.81 -2.84
CA GLN A 438 -11.37 24.89 -2.04
C GLN A 438 -10.20 25.51 -2.80
N VAL A 439 -10.20 25.41 -4.14
CA VAL A 439 -9.19 26.01 -5.03
C VAL A 439 -9.69 27.26 -5.76
N ASP A 440 -10.79 27.86 -5.30
CA ASP A 440 -11.39 29.09 -5.84
C ASP A 440 -11.75 29.01 -7.34
N LEU A 441 -12.32 27.87 -7.75
CA LEU A 441 -12.84 27.63 -9.11
C LEU A 441 -14.36 27.46 -9.08
N ASP A 442 -15.04 28.04 -10.08
CA ASP A 442 -16.51 27.97 -10.19
C ASP A 442 -16.97 26.57 -10.66
N PRO A 443 -17.72 25.82 -9.82
CA PRO A 443 -18.25 24.51 -10.20
C PRO A 443 -19.10 24.51 -11.48
N ALA A 444 -19.81 25.60 -11.77
CA ALA A 444 -20.67 25.70 -12.95
C ALA A 444 -19.88 25.59 -14.27
N VAL A 445 -18.60 25.97 -14.25
CA VAL A 445 -17.70 25.95 -15.42
C VAL A 445 -17.12 24.55 -15.66
N TYR A 446 -16.73 23.85 -14.59
CA TYR A 446 -15.89 22.65 -14.72
C TYR A 446 -16.65 21.32 -14.60
N LEU A 447 -17.75 21.25 -13.83
CA LEU A 447 -18.42 19.99 -13.53
C LEU A 447 -18.95 19.25 -14.77
N ARG A 448 -19.30 19.97 -15.85
CA ARG A 448 -19.85 19.36 -17.07
C ARG A 448 -18.88 18.46 -17.83
N ASN A 449 -17.57 18.64 -17.59
CA ASN A 449 -16.52 17.96 -18.35
C ASN A 449 -15.69 17.02 -17.48
N VAL A 450 -16.18 16.68 -16.27
CA VAL A 450 -15.43 15.89 -15.30
C VAL A 450 -16.34 14.83 -14.71
N ILE A 451 -15.87 13.58 -14.73
CA ILE A 451 -16.51 12.45 -14.08
C ILE A 451 -15.65 12.07 -12.89
N THR A 452 -16.23 12.02 -11.69
CA THR A 452 -15.53 11.69 -10.46
C THR A 452 -16.02 10.36 -9.91
N ILE A 453 -15.12 9.39 -9.75
CA ILE A 453 -15.42 8.08 -9.18
C ILE A 453 -14.92 8.04 -7.74
N PRO A 454 -15.82 8.11 -6.73
CA PRO A 454 -15.44 7.96 -5.32
C PRO A 454 -15.22 6.50 -4.95
N ARG A 455 -14.30 6.28 -4.02
CA ARG A 455 -13.99 4.96 -3.47
C ARG A 455 -13.84 5.03 -1.96
N PHE A 456 -14.78 4.37 -1.30
CA PHE A 456 -14.79 4.20 0.14
C PHE A 456 -13.81 3.09 0.55
N MET A 457 -12.92 3.34 1.51
CA MET A 457 -11.89 2.37 1.95
C MET A 457 -11.80 2.31 3.48
N PRO A 458 -12.58 1.43 4.14
CA PRO A 458 -12.77 1.46 5.59
C PRO A 458 -11.55 1.04 6.40
N ARG A 459 -10.56 0.38 5.79
CA ARG A 459 -9.37 -0.16 6.45
C ARG A 459 -8.06 0.26 5.81
N MET A 460 -8.10 1.32 5.00
CA MET A 460 -6.98 1.68 4.15
C MET A 460 -5.67 1.91 4.93
N SER A 461 -5.76 2.62 6.06
CA SER A 461 -4.61 2.87 6.94
C SER A 461 -4.62 1.96 8.17
N SER A 462 -5.29 0.80 8.12
CA SER A 462 -5.41 -0.11 9.27
C SER A 462 -4.07 -0.68 9.71
N SER A 463 -3.13 -0.86 8.78
CA SER A 463 -1.75 -1.27 9.12
C SER A 463 -1.05 -0.22 9.99
N LEU A 464 -1.44 1.05 9.95
CA LEU A 464 -0.81 2.14 10.71
C LEU A 464 -1.38 2.31 12.12
N LEU A 465 -2.43 1.57 12.47
CA LEU A 465 -3.07 1.68 13.78
C LEU A 465 -2.10 1.35 14.91
N SER A 466 -2.31 2.03 16.05
CA SER A 466 -1.56 1.76 17.28
C SER A 466 -1.72 0.29 17.68
N ARG A 467 -0.59 -0.35 18.03
CA ARG A 467 -0.52 -1.79 18.29
C ARG A 467 0.52 -2.11 19.37
N ALA A 468 0.35 -3.25 20.03
CA ALA A 468 1.36 -3.88 20.86
C ALA A 468 2.27 -4.79 20.02
N PHE A 469 3.39 -5.17 20.63
CA PHE A 469 4.46 -5.93 19.98
C PHE A 469 4.01 -7.29 19.41
N ASN A 470 3.03 -7.96 20.04
CA ASN A 470 2.55 -9.28 19.63
C ASN A 470 1.25 -9.23 18.82
N ASP A 471 0.72 -8.04 18.49
CA ASP A 471 -0.54 -7.95 17.74
C ASP A 471 -0.35 -8.41 16.28
N ARG A 472 0.88 -8.34 15.75
CA ARG A 472 1.27 -8.90 14.46
C ARG A 472 2.08 -10.19 14.65
N PRO A 473 1.81 -11.26 13.90
CA PRO A 473 2.64 -12.47 13.94
C PRO A 473 4.01 -12.27 13.29
N GLU A 474 5.02 -13.00 13.74
CA GLU A 474 6.28 -13.13 12.99
C GLU A 474 6.01 -13.82 11.63
N VAL A 475 6.76 -13.48 10.57
CA VAL A 475 6.61 -14.08 9.22
C VAL A 475 6.54 -15.61 9.25
N THR A 476 7.38 -16.24 10.07
CA THR A 476 7.28 -17.65 10.37
C THR A 476 6.91 -17.78 11.85
N PRO A 477 5.63 -17.97 12.19
CA PRO A 477 5.21 -18.01 13.58
C PRO A 477 5.98 -19.06 14.39
N ARG A 478 6.14 -18.80 15.70
CA ARG A 478 6.93 -19.68 16.55
C ARG A 478 6.32 -21.08 16.60
N ASN A 479 7.18 -22.09 16.68
CA ASN A 479 6.78 -23.49 16.75
C ASN A 479 5.91 -23.95 15.56
N THR A 480 6.03 -23.36 14.37
CA THR A 480 5.40 -23.91 13.14
C THR A 480 6.42 -24.63 12.26
N SER A 481 6.00 -25.63 11.49
CA SER A 481 6.92 -26.42 10.64
C SER A 481 6.81 -26.09 9.14
N ASN A 482 5.60 -25.80 8.65
CA ASN A 482 5.31 -25.68 7.22
C ASN A 482 4.38 -24.51 6.84
N ILE A 483 4.17 -23.54 7.74
CA ILE A 483 3.37 -22.35 7.47
C ILE A 483 4.16 -21.08 7.74
N ALA A 484 4.06 -20.14 6.80
CA ALA A 484 4.44 -18.74 6.95
C ALA A 484 3.25 -17.83 6.62
N VAL A 485 3.33 -16.61 7.12
CA VAL A 485 2.33 -15.56 6.92
C VAL A 485 2.98 -14.34 6.29
N ILE A 486 2.28 -13.68 5.38
CA ILE A 486 2.79 -12.55 4.60
C ILE A 486 1.79 -11.38 4.60
N GLY A 487 2.25 -10.21 4.16
CA GLY A 487 1.44 -8.99 4.03
C GLY A 487 1.74 -7.91 5.07
N HIS A 488 0.99 -6.81 5.02
CA HIS A 488 1.22 -5.60 5.84
C HIS A 488 0.95 -5.76 7.33
N PHE A 489 0.29 -6.85 7.72
CA PHE A 489 -0.08 -7.14 9.10
C PHE A 489 0.84 -8.15 9.78
N VAL A 490 1.97 -8.48 9.14
CA VAL A 490 2.99 -9.40 9.66
C VAL A 490 4.16 -8.59 10.21
N GLU A 491 4.85 -9.11 11.22
CA GLU A 491 5.94 -8.42 11.91
C GLU A 491 7.30 -8.74 11.27
N ILE A 492 7.91 -7.71 10.69
CA ILE A 492 9.35 -7.65 10.41
C ILE A 492 9.95 -6.51 11.24
N PRO A 493 10.90 -6.80 12.14
CA PRO A 493 11.55 -5.77 12.94
C PRO A 493 12.19 -4.66 12.09
N ASN A 494 12.12 -3.42 12.58
CA ASN A 494 12.75 -2.22 12.01
C ASN A 494 12.22 -1.72 10.66
N TYR A 495 11.39 -2.50 9.94
CA TYR A 495 10.76 -2.05 8.70
C TYR A 495 9.34 -1.58 8.95
N THR A 496 8.94 -0.52 8.25
CA THR A 496 7.59 0.04 8.33
C THR A 496 6.63 -0.59 7.32
N SER A 497 5.37 -0.76 7.69
CA SER A 497 4.32 -1.31 6.84
C SER A 497 3.62 -0.25 5.96
N VAL A 498 4.21 0.93 5.79
CA VAL A 498 3.62 2.02 4.98
C VAL A 498 3.75 1.80 3.48
N ASP A 499 4.60 0.87 3.05
CA ASP A 499 4.98 0.70 1.65
C ASP A 499 4.69 -0.70 1.09
N LEU A 500 4.68 -0.80 -0.24
CA LEU A 500 4.46 -2.07 -0.94
C LEU A 500 5.62 -3.06 -0.79
N ASN A 501 6.85 -2.58 -0.61
CA ASN A 501 8.00 -3.45 -0.38
C ASN A 501 7.88 -4.24 0.90
N TYR A 502 7.11 -3.77 1.88
CA TYR A 502 6.90 -4.51 3.12
C TYR A 502 6.29 -5.89 2.82
N GLY A 503 5.25 -5.93 1.99
CA GLY A 503 4.64 -7.18 1.52
C GLY A 503 5.66 -8.07 0.80
N VAL A 504 6.42 -7.52 -0.16
CA VAL A 504 7.48 -8.26 -0.87
C VAL A 504 8.57 -8.78 0.09
N ARG A 505 8.92 -8.01 1.12
CA ARG A 505 9.91 -8.39 2.12
C ARG A 505 9.40 -9.55 2.98
N THR A 506 8.12 -9.54 3.36
CA THR A 506 7.51 -10.68 4.05
C THR A 506 7.53 -11.93 3.18
N ALA A 507 7.23 -11.80 1.89
CA ALA A 507 7.28 -12.89 0.92
C ALA A 507 8.68 -13.49 0.80
N LYS A 508 9.70 -12.64 0.61
CA LYS A 508 11.11 -13.07 0.53
C LYS A 508 11.55 -13.81 1.79
N LYS A 509 11.21 -13.26 2.96
CA LYS A 509 11.54 -13.87 4.25
C LYS A 509 10.82 -15.20 4.45
N ALA A 510 9.53 -15.29 4.11
CA ALA A 510 8.74 -16.50 4.23
C ALA A 510 9.35 -17.65 3.41
N VAL A 511 9.70 -17.38 2.15
CA VAL A 511 10.33 -18.38 1.26
C VAL A 511 11.69 -18.80 1.81
N SER A 512 12.52 -17.84 2.24
CA SER A 512 13.83 -18.14 2.82
C SER A 512 13.73 -19.04 4.05
N ASP A 513 12.83 -18.71 4.98
CA ASP A 513 12.64 -19.44 6.23
C ASP A 513 12.07 -20.85 5.97
N LEU A 514 11.04 -20.97 5.13
CA LEU A 514 10.36 -22.24 4.86
C LEU A 514 11.20 -23.22 4.05
N MET A 515 11.99 -22.71 3.09
CA MET A 515 12.82 -23.54 2.22
C MET A 515 14.24 -23.77 2.77
N GLY A 516 14.61 -23.08 3.86
CA GLY A 516 15.94 -23.17 4.46
C GLY A 516 17.03 -22.57 3.57
N LEU A 517 16.74 -21.44 2.94
CA LEU A 517 17.74 -20.65 2.20
C LEU A 517 18.63 -19.90 3.18
N LYS A 518 19.84 -19.49 2.74
CA LYS A 518 20.75 -18.73 3.60
C LYS A 518 20.06 -17.45 4.08
N PRO A 519 20.14 -17.12 5.38
CA PRO A 519 19.62 -15.85 5.89
C PRO A 519 20.27 -14.71 5.11
N GLN A 520 19.46 -13.92 4.40
CA GLN A 520 19.97 -12.72 3.78
C GLN A 520 20.22 -11.66 4.86
N GLU A 521 21.32 -10.93 4.71
CA GLU A 521 21.66 -9.84 5.63
C GLU A 521 20.51 -8.83 5.69
N THR A 522 19.99 -8.61 6.89
CA THR A 522 19.10 -7.47 7.13
C THR A 522 19.95 -6.22 6.95
N VAL A 523 19.82 -5.54 5.80
CA VAL A 523 20.37 -4.19 5.64
C VAL A 523 19.73 -3.32 6.71
N GLY A 524 20.49 -3.00 7.76
CA GLY A 524 19.98 -2.24 8.88
C GLY A 524 19.47 -0.88 8.39
N CYS A 525 18.23 -0.53 8.74
CA CYS A 525 17.69 0.83 8.57
C CYS A 525 18.31 1.83 9.56
N ASP A 526 19.55 1.60 9.98
CA ASP A 526 20.24 2.44 10.94
C ASP A 526 20.77 3.67 10.22
N LEU A 527 20.23 4.84 10.59
CA LEU A 527 20.77 6.12 10.20
C LEU A 527 22.19 6.27 10.80
N PRO A 528 23.23 6.59 10.01
CA PRO A 528 24.56 6.81 10.56
C PRO A 528 24.50 8.00 11.52
N PHE A 529 25.36 8.00 12.54
CA PHE A 529 25.42 9.08 13.53
C PHE A 529 25.55 10.48 12.88
N SER A 530 26.29 10.57 11.78
CA SER A 530 26.43 11.79 10.98
C SER A 530 25.11 12.31 10.43
N PHE A 531 24.15 11.44 10.08
CA PHE A 531 22.83 11.86 9.61
C PHE A 531 21.99 12.46 10.75
N TYR A 532 22.04 11.88 11.94
CA TYR A 532 21.38 12.44 13.12
C TYR A 532 21.90 13.84 13.47
N LEU A 533 23.22 14.03 13.39
CA LEU A 533 23.83 15.34 13.61
C LEU A 533 23.38 16.33 12.53
N ARG A 534 23.41 15.93 11.25
CA ARG A 534 22.92 16.75 10.13
C ARG A 534 21.46 17.13 10.31
N MET A 535 20.60 16.22 10.79
CA MET A 535 19.18 16.51 11.01
C MET A 535 18.97 17.65 12.00
N LEU A 536 19.75 17.75 13.08
CA LEU A 536 19.63 18.86 14.04
C LEU A 536 19.99 20.22 13.41
N PHE A 537 20.93 20.22 12.46
CA PHE A 537 21.45 21.39 11.75
C PHE A 537 20.91 21.53 10.32
N TRP A 538 19.91 20.74 9.94
CA TRP A 538 19.31 20.74 8.60
C TRP A 538 18.49 22.02 8.45
N LYS A 539 19.15 23.04 7.90
CA LYS A 539 18.52 24.31 7.48
C LYS A 539 17.86 24.16 6.13
#